data_AF-A0A6B2XM30-F1
#
_entry.id   AF-A0A6B2XM30-F1
#
_cell.length_a   1.000
_cell.length_b   1.000
_cell.length_c   1.000
_cell.angle_alpha   90.00
_cell.angle_beta   90.00
_cell.angle_gamma   90.00
#
_symmetry.space_group_name_H-M   'P 1'
#
loop_
_entity.id
_entity.type
_entity.pdbx_description
1 polymer ?
#
loop_
_entity_poly.entity_id
_entity_poly.type
_entity_poly.pdbx_seq_one_letter_code
_entity_poly.pdbx_strand_id
1 'polypeptide(L)'
;GRDVVLVHPDDLAELGFADGDRVDVHAEWPGEPDRVLAAQRVVAYPTARGSAAAYYPEANVLVPLESAAYGSNTPVSKSVVVRLQAAR
;
A
#
# COMPACT_ATOMS: atom_id res chain seq x y z
N GLY A 1 -13.79 -10.25 5.07
CA GLY A 1 -12.96 -10.01 3.88
C GLY A 1 -11.56 -9.71 4.33
N ARG A 2 -10.56 -10.20 3.59
CA ARG A 2 -9.13 -9.99 3.86
C ARG A 2 -8.57 -8.73 3.17
N ASP A 3 -9.42 -8.07 2.39
CA ASP A 3 -9.13 -6.86 1.61
C ASP A 3 -9.16 -5.63 2.53
N VAL A 4 -8.16 -5.54 3.40
CA VAL A 4 -7.99 -4.40 4.30
C VAL A 4 -6.57 -3.85 4.23
N VAL A 5 -6.48 -2.54 4.39
CA VAL A 5 -5.22 -1.82 4.59
C VAL A 5 -5.29 -1.10 5.92
N LEU A 6 -4.31 -1.36 6.79
CA LEU A 6 -4.17 -0.79 8.12
C LEU A 6 -3.33 0.47 8.01
N VAL A 7 -3.86 1.60 8.49
CA VAL A 7 -3.22 2.91 8.39
C VAL A 7 -3.43 3.68 9.70
N HIS A 8 -2.44 4.49 10.07
CA HIS A 8 -2.54 5.33 11.26
C HIS A 8 -3.72 6.32 11.13
N PRO A 9 -4.53 6.52 12.19
CA PRO A 9 -5.68 7.42 12.13
C PRO A 9 -5.33 8.86 11.73
N ASP A 10 -4.19 9.40 12.20
CA ASP A 10 -3.75 10.74 11.81
C ASP A 10 -3.38 10.82 10.33
N ASP A 11 -2.79 9.77 9.76
CA ASP A 11 -2.43 9.76 8.35
C ASP A 11 -3.69 9.65 7.48
N LEU A 12 -4.72 8.91 7.94
CA LEU A 12 -6.03 8.90 7.29
C LEU A 12 -6.68 10.29 7.28
N ALA A 13 -6.64 10.98 8.42
CA ALA A 13 -7.16 12.34 8.51
C ALA A 13 -6.39 13.31 7.59
N GLU A 14 -5.06 13.23 7.55
CA GLU A 14 -4.21 14.03 6.66
C GLU A 14 -4.47 13.74 5.17
N LEU A 15 -4.74 12.48 4.83
CA LEU A 15 -5.06 12.05 3.46
C LEU A 15 -6.53 12.25 3.08
N GLY A 16 -7.40 12.63 4.03
CA GLY A 16 -8.82 12.89 3.80
C GLY A 16 -9.70 11.64 3.73
N PHE A 17 -9.30 10.53 4.34
CA PHE A 17 -10.06 9.28 4.41
C PHE A 17 -10.65 9.04 5.81
N ALA A 18 -11.81 8.39 5.86
CA ALA A 18 -12.41 7.88 7.08
C ALA A 18 -12.11 6.38 7.26
N ASP A 19 -12.18 5.93 8.51
CA ASP A 19 -12.17 4.49 8.80
C ASP A 19 -13.33 3.79 8.08
N GLY A 20 -13.04 2.68 7.41
CA GLY A 20 -14.00 1.92 6.63
C GLY A 20 -14.16 2.35 5.17
N ASP A 21 -13.51 3.43 4.72
CA ASP A 21 -13.54 3.85 3.32
C ASP A 21 -12.92 2.80 2.40
N ARG A 22 -13.37 2.77 1.14
CA ARG A 22 -12.81 1.93 0.08
C ARG A 22 -11.75 2.72 -0.68
N VAL A 23 -10.56 2.15 -0.76
CA VAL A 23 -9.41 2.74 -1.45
C VAL A 23 -8.74 1.75 -2.39
N ASP A 24 -8.14 2.30 -3.43
CA ASP A 24 -7.16 1.62 -4.25
C ASP A 24 -5.76 1.99 -3.71
N VAL A 25 -4.91 0.98 -3.50
CA VAL A 25 -3.51 1.17 -3.08
C VAL A 25 -2.65 1.10 -4.33
N HIS A 26 -1.98 2.20 -4.65
CA HIS A 26 -1.09 2.33 -5.81
C HIS A 26 0.34 2.21 -5.35
N ALA A 27 1.13 1.33 -5.97
CA ALA A 27 2.57 1.28 -5.82
C ALA A 27 3.22 1.87 -7.08
N GLU A 28 4.05 2.88 -6.87
CA GLU A 28 4.75 3.62 -7.94
C GLU A 28 6.14 3.01 -8.17
N TRP A 29 6.49 2.76 -9.44
CA TRP A 29 7.82 2.32 -9.82
C TRP A 29 8.34 3.13 -11.03
N PRO A 30 9.56 3.71 -10.96
CA PRO A 30 10.06 4.55 -12.06
C PRO A 30 10.12 3.79 -13.39
N GLY A 31 9.45 4.32 -14.42
CA GLY A 31 9.46 3.76 -15.78
C GLY A 31 8.45 2.64 -16.02
N GLU A 32 7.66 2.24 -15.02
CA GLU A 32 6.55 1.29 -15.16
C GLU A 32 5.20 1.95 -14.81
N PRO A 33 4.08 1.44 -15.35
CA PRO A 33 2.75 1.82 -14.86
C PRO A 33 2.56 1.46 -13.38
N ASP A 34 1.77 2.26 -12.66
CA ASP A 34 1.38 1.97 -11.28
C ASP A 34 0.79 0.55 -11.14
N ARG A 35 1.24 -0.15 -10.10
CA ARG A 35 0.63 -1.41 -9.67
C ARG A 35 -0.47 -1.11 -8.68
N VAL A 36 -1.65 -1.71 -8.86
CA VAL A 36 -2.83 -1.37 -8.08
C VAL A 36 -3.37 -2.58 -7.32
N LEU A 37 -3.49 -2.45 -6.01
CA LEU A 37 -4.30 -3.32 -5.17
C LEU A 37 -5.64 -2.64 -4.92
N ALA A 38 -6.67 -3.08 -5.66
CA ALA A 38 -7.94 -2.39 -5.74
C ALA A 38 -8.89 -2.72 -4.57
N ALA A 39 -9.83 -1.82 -4.31
CA ALA A 39 -10.99 -1.98 -3.44
C ALA A 39 -10.68 -2.46 -2.01
N GLN A 40 -9.54 -2.04 -1.44
CA GLN A 40 -9.19 -2.33 -0.06
C GLN A 40 -10.05 -1.48 0.87
N ARG A 41 -10.47 -2.07 1.99
CA ARG A 41 -11.13 -1.29 3.05
C ARG A 41 -10.07 -0.75 4.00
N VAL A 42 -10.04 0.55 4.19
CA VAL A 42 -9.18 1.19 5.17
C VAL A 42 -9.63 0.81 6.58
N VAL A 43 -8.66 0.47 7.42
CA VAL A 43 -8.87 0.23 8.85
C VAL A 43 -7.89 1.10 9.63
N ALA A 44 -8.42 2.01 10.45
CA ALA A 44 -7.65 2.81 11.37
C ALA A 44 -7.00 1.89 12.42
N TYR A 45 -5.67 1.91 12.49
CA TYR A 45 -4.90 1.06 13.38
C TYR A 45 -3.65 1.83 13.83
N PRO A 46 -3.15 1.65 15.07
CA PRO A 46 -1.94 2.33 15.54
C PRO A 46 -0.66 1.75 14.92
N THR A 47 -0.53 1.80 13.59
CA THR A 47 0.70 1.53 12.83
C THR A 47 1.69 2.69 13.00
N ALA A 48 2.95 2.49 12.58
CA ALA A 48 3.86 3.62 12.48
C ALA A 48 3.31 4.67 11.49
N ARG A 49 3.39 5.95 11.85
CA ARG A 49 3.00 7.06 10.96
C ARG A 49 3.81 7.03 9.66
N GLY A 50 3.16 7.40 8.55
CA GLY A 50 3.69 7.32 7.20
C GLY A 50 3.80 5.90 6.65
N SER A 51 3.22 4.90 7.32
CA SER A 51 3.25 3.50 6.89
C SER A 51 1.84 2.90 6.79
N ALA A 52 1.67 1.99 5.83
CA ALA A 52 0.49 1.18 5.66
C ALA A 52 0.86 -0.31 5.76
N ALA A 53 -0.05 -1.13 6.30
CA ALA A 53 0.11 -2.59 6.34
C ALA A 53 -1.06 -3.27 5.64
N ALA A 54 -0.77 -4.26 4.80
CA ALA A 54 -1.76 -5.05 4.08
C ALA A 54 -1.45 -6.55 4.24
N TYR A 55 -2.46 -7.39 4.06
CA TYR A 55 -2.29 -8.84 4.21
C TYR A 55 -1.50 -9.43 3.03
N TYR A 56 -0.67 -10.42 3.37
CA TYR A 56 -0.03 -11.32 2.42
C TYR A 56 -0.93 -12.56 2.22
N PRO A 57 -1.09 -13.09 1.00
CA PRO A 57 -0.41 -12.75 -0.26
C PRO A 57 -1.05 -11.64 -1.11
N GLU A 58 -2.13 -11.01 -0.64
CA GLU A 58 -2.96 -10.09 -1.44
C GLU A 58 -2.15 -8.85 -1.90
N ALA A 59 -1.22 -8.36 -1.07
CA ALA A 59 -0.35 -7.24 -1.40
C ALA A 59 0.80 -7.56 -2.39
N ASN A 60 0.97 -8.81 -2.85
CA ASN A 60 2.05 -9.18 -3.77
C ASN A 60 1.97 -8.41 -5.11
N VAL A 61 0.78 -7.98 -5.52
CA VAL A 61 0.59 -7.15 -6.72
C VAL A 61 1.39 -5.84 -6.65
N LEU A 62 1.61 -5.31 -5.44
CA LEU A 62 2.31 -4.04 -5.20
C LEU A 62 3.83 -4.17 -5.28
N VAL A 63 4.38 -5.39 -5.22
CA VAL A 63 5.83 -5.60 -5.23
C VAL A 63 6.35 -5.52 -6.67
N PRO A 64 7.28 -4.60 -7.00
CA PRO A 64 7.88 -4.56 -8.33
C PRO A 64 8.76 -5.79 -8.53
N LEU A 65 8.57 -6.50 -9.64
CA LEU A 65 9.34 -7.70 -9.98
C LEU A 65 10.83 -7.39 -10.19
N GLU A 66 11.16 -6.16 -10.62
CA GLU A 66 12.54 -5.71 -10.91
C GLU A 66 13.21 -4.98 -9.75
N SER A 67 12.58 -4.96 -8.57
CA SER A 67 13.13 -4.26 -7.41
C SER A 67 14.30 -5.03 -6.79
N ALA A 68 15.37 -5.33 -7.52
CA ALA A 68 16.58 -5.93 -6.98
C ALA A 68 17.50 -4.86 -6.37
N ALA A 69 17.84 -4.98 -5.09
CA ALA A 69 18.92 -4.17 -4.51
C ALA A 69 20.21 -4.38 -5.30
N TYR A 70 20.82 -3.29 -5.79
CA TYR A 70 22.07 -3.34 -6.57
C TYR A 70 23.17 -4.05 -5.75
N GLY A 71 23.62 -5.20 -6.24
CA GLY A 71 24.66 -6.02 -5.60
C GLY A 71 24.18 -7.26 -4.83
N SER A 72 22.88 -7.44 -4.54
CA SER A 72 22.39 -8.61 -3.79
C SER A 72 21.23 -9.37 -4.42
N ASN A 73 20.60 -8.84 -5.47
CA ASN A 73 19.47 -9.50 -6.16
C ASN A 73 18.28 -9.86 -5.24
N THR A 74 18.14 -9.19 -4.09
CA THR A 74 16.99 -9.36 -3.19
C THR A 74 15.91 -8.36 -3.56
N PRO A 75 14.65 -8.79 -3.79
CA PRO A 75 13.53 -7.89 -4.00
C PRO A 75 13.41 -6.88 -2.85
N VAL A 76 13.20 -5.58 -3.11
CA VAL A 76 12.90 -4.55 -2.09
C VAL A 76 11.43 -4.71 -1.65
N SER A 77 11.06 -5.91 -1.22
CA SER A 77 9.72 -6.23 -0.70
C SER A 77 9.46 -5.65 0.69
N LYS A 78 10.48 -5.04 1.33
CA LYS A 78 10.41 -4.49 2.69
C LYS A 78 10.04 -3.01 2.75
N SER A 79 10.03 -2.30 1.61
CA SER A 79 9.62 -0.90 1.54
C SER A 79 9.15 -0.58 0.12
N VAL A 80 7.84 -0.63 -0.08
CA VAL A 80 7.17 -0.20 -1.31
C VAL A 80 6.53 1.14 -1.00
N VAL A 81 6.86 2.18 -1.77
CA VAL A 81 6.19 3.47 -1.68
C VAL A 81 4.79 3.29 -2.25
N VAL A 82 3.78 3.62 -1.44
CA VAL A 82 2.38 3.48 -1.83
C VAL A 82 1.61 4.78 -1.64
N ARG A 83 0.58 4.95 -2.46
CA ARG A 83 -0.38 6.05 -2.40
C ARG A 83 -1.80 5.49 -2.34
N LEU A 84 -2.65 6.12 -1.54
CA LEU A 84 -4.06 5.76 -1.42
C LEU A 84 -4.91 6.67 -2.31
N GLN A 85 -5.85 6.07 -3.03
CA GLN A 85 -6.86 6.80 -3.81
C GLN A 85 -8.25 6.25 -3.47
N ALA A 86 -9.28 7.10 -3.51
CA ALA A 86 -10.66 6.62 -3.41
C ALA A 86 -10.92 5.57 -4.50
N ALA A 87 -11.48 4.43 -4.10
CA ALA A 87 -11.79 3.35 -5.05
C ALA A 87 -12.83 3.82 -6.07
N ARG A 88 -12.63 3.44 -7.33
CA ARG A 88 -13.59 3.70 -8.42
C ARG A 88 -14.77 2.75 -8.43
#